data_AF-A0A1J5KTJ7-F1
#
_entry.id   AF-A0A1J5KTJ7-F1
#
_cell.length_a   1.000
_cell.length_b   1.000
_cell.length_c   1.000
_cell.angle_alpha   90.00
_cell.angle_beta   90.00
_cell.angle_gamma   90.00
#
_symmetry.space_group_name_H-M   'P 1'
#
loop_
_entity.id
_entity.type
_entity.pdbx_description
1 polymer ?
#
loop_
_entity_poly.entity_id
_entity_poly.type
_entity_poly.pdbx_seq_one_letter_code
_entity_poly.pdbx_strand_id
1 'polypeptide(L)' 'MALNINDETYHAIRNNISLREEMAEYLGVKEMTIYQHAVRKSIVLLNINLINILMSHTGKTEKEIFDSV' A
#
# COMPACT_ATOMS: atom_id res chain seq x y z
N MET A 1 -1.42 6.34 19.12
CA MET A 1 -0.68 5.32 18.34
C MET A 1 -0.62 5.78 16.90
N ALA A 2 0.58 5.89 16.33
CA ALA A 2 0.74 6.18 14.90
C ALA A 2 0.66 4.85 14.16
N LEU A 3 -0.41 4.63 13.38
CA LEU A 3 -0.54 3.47 12.51
C LEU A 3 0.42 3.64 11.34
N ASN A 4 1.41 2.75 11.24
CA ASN A 4 2.34 2.70 10.11
C ASN A 4 2.26 1.33 9.45
N ILE A 5 2.19 1.34 8.11
CA ILE A 5 2.37 0.13 7.30
C ILE A 5 3.80 -0.37 7.53
N ASN A 6 3.96 -1.69 7.67
CA ASN A 6 5.26 -2.30 7.88
C ASN A 6 6.13 -2.28 6.61
N ASP A 7 7.43 -2.44 6.81
CA ASP A 7 8.40 -2.32 5.72
C ASP A 7 8.21 -3.39 4.64
N GLU A 8 7.82 -4.60 5.04
CA GLU A 8 7.54 -5.72 4.14
C GLU A 8 6.41 -5.38 3.16
N THR A 9 5.35 -4.73 3.64
CA THR A 9 4.22 -4.31 2.83
C THR A 9 4.62 -3.18 1.87
N TYR A 10 5.40 -2.20 2.33
CA TYR A 10 5.95 -1.20 1.41
C TYR A 10 6.85 -1.83 0.34
N HIS A 11 7.58 -2.90 0.67
CA HIS A 11 8.35 -3.68 -0.31
C HIS A 11 7.44 -4.43 -1.29
N ALA A 12 6.33 -5.02 -0.83
CA ALA A 12 5.36 -5.68 -1.69
C ALA A 12 4.74 -4.70 -2.69
N ILE A 13 4.33 -3.51 -2.23
CA ILE A 13 3.81 -2.44 -3.10
C ILE A 13 4.88 -2.06 -4.13
N ARG A 14 6.14 -1.83 -3.72
CA ARG A 14 7.24 -1.43 -4.62
C ARG A 14 7.61 -2.47 -5.68
N ASN A 15 7.35 -3.75 -5.44
CA ASN A 15 7.76 -4.83 -6.34
C ASN A 15 6.62 -5.45 -7.15
N ASN A 16 5.35 -5.16 -6.81
CA ASN A 16 4.20 -5.66 -7.55
C ASN A 16 3.60 -4.54 -8.43
N ILE A 17 3.87 -4.59 -9.74
CA ILE A 17 3.36 -3.60 -10.71
C ILE A 17 1.82 -3.64 -10.75
N SER A 18 1.22 -4.83 -10.85
CA SER A 18 -0.23 -4.98 -10.97
C SER A 18 -0.98 -4.40 -9.77
N LEU A 19 -0.47 -4.60 -8.55
CA LEU A 19 -1.01 -3.95 -7.36
C LEU A 19 -0.93 -2.42 -7.45
N ARG A 20 0.20 -1.88 -7.92
CA ARG A 20 0.35 -0.42 -8.05
C ARG A 20 -0.54 0.16 -9.13
N GLU A 21 -0.78 -0.57 -10.22
CA GLU A 21 -1.75 -0.18 -11.25
C GLU A 21 -3.17 -0.13 -10.67
N GLU A 22 -3.59 -1.17 -9.93
CA GLU A 22 -4.91 -1.24 -9.29
C GLU A 22 -5.11 -0.10 -8.28
N MET A 23 -4.10 0.17 -7.44
CA MET A 23 -4.11 1.30 -6.50
C MET A 23 -4.12 2.65 -7.23
N ALA A 24 -3.42 2.77 -8.36
CA ALA A 24 -3.34 4.01 -9.12
C ALA A 24 -4.64 4.32 -9.86
N GLU A 25 -5.28 3.30 -10.42
CA GLU A 25 -6.60 3.39 -11.05
C GLU A 25 -7.62 3.90 -10.05
N TYR A 26 -7.63 3.35 -8.82
CA TYR A 26 -8.50 3.82 -7.74
C TYR A 26 -8.30 5.31 -7.40
N LEU A 27 -7.06 5.78 -7.37
CA LEU A 27 -6.75 7.19 -7.07
C LEU A 27 -6.83 8.13 -8.28
N GLY A 28 -7.01 7.60 -9.50
CA GLY A 28 -6.94 8.38 -10.74
C GLY A 28 -5.55 8.98 -10.99
N VAL A 29 -4.48 8.30 -10.56
CA VAL A 29 -3.09 8.74 -10.73
C VAL A 29 -2.31 7.75 -11.61
N LYS A 30 -1.04 8.05 -11.87
CA LYS A 30 -0.14 7.11 -12.54
C LYS A 30 0.40 6.10 -11.53
N GLU A 31 0.63 4.87 -11.97
CA GLU A 31 1.29 3.80 -11.21
C GLU A 31 2.59 4.27 -10.52
N MET A 32 3.39 5.08 -11.23
CA MET A 32 4.64 5.64 -10.71
C MET A 32 4.41 6.52 -9.45
N THR A 33 3.25 7.15 -9.32
CA THR A 33 2.88 7.92 -8.13
C THR A 33 2.73 7.00 -6.92
N ILE A 34 2.12 5.82 -7.09
CA ILE A 34 2.01 4.80 -6.03
C ILE A 34 3.39 4.28 -5.64
N TYR A 35 4.25 4.01 -6.63
CA TYR A 35 5.64 3.62 -6.38
C TYR A 35 6.36 4.67 -5.53
N GLN A 36 6.25 5.95 -5.88
CA GLN A 36 6.85 7.04 -5.12
C GLN A 36 6.29 7.15 -3.70
N HIS A 37 4.98 6.98 -3.51
CA HIS A 37 4.37 6.95 -2.18
C HIS A 37 4.92 5.80 -1.33
N ALA A 38 5.11 4.62 -1.92
CA ALA A 38 5.66 3.46 -1.23
C ALA A 38 7.14 3.63 -0.87
N VAL A 39 7.94 4.24 -1.75
CA VAL A 39 9.34 4.59 -1.45
C VAL A 39 9.44 5.60 -0.31
N ARG A 40 8.56 6.61 -0.30
CA ARG A 40 8.54 7.67 0.72
C ARG A 40 7.82 7.29 2.01
N LYS A 41 7.26 6.07 2.10
CA LYS A 41 6.40 5.62 3.19
C LYS A 41 5.28 6.64 3.50
N SER A 42 4.63 7.12 2.44
CA SER A 42 3.68 8.22 2.50
C SER A 42 2.36 7.82 3.17
N ILE A 43 1.82 8.70 4.01
CA ILE A 43 0.52 8.53 4.68
C ILE A 43 -0.65 8.32 3.71
N VAL A 44 -0.50 8.67 2.43
CA VAL A 44 -1.51 8.43 1.40
C VAL A 44 -1.84 6.93 1.30
N LEU A 45 -0.86 6.05 1.53
CA LEU A 45 -1.05 4.60 1.50
C LEU A 45 -1.81 4.06 2.72
N LEU A 46 -2.02 4.87 3.76
CA LEU A 46 -2.88 4.55 4.91
C LEU A 46 -4.37 4.74 4.59
N ASN A 47 -4.71 5.14 3.36
CA ASN A 47 -6.10 5.21 2.92
C ASN A 47 -6.75 3.82 3.00
N ILE A 48 -7.87 3.72 3.71
CA ILE A 48 -8.56 2.44 3.96
C ILE A 48 -8.93 1.69 2.68
N ASN A 49 -9.28 2.40 1.61
CA ASN A 49 -9.62 1.76 0.33
C ASN A 49 -8.39 1.18 -0.37
N LEU A 50 -7.23 1.85 -0.24
CA LEU A 50 -5.96 1.32 -0.73
C LEU A 50 -5.49 0.10 0.07
N ILE A 51 -5.74 0.09 1.37
CA ILE A 51 -5.47 -1.06 2.23
C ILE A 51 -6.39 -2.22 1.84
N ASN A 52 -7.67 -1.97 1.60
CA ASN A 52 -8.59 -3.01 1.13
C ASN A 52 -8.14 -3.62 -0.21
N ILE A 53 -7.68 -2.80 -1.15
CA ILE A 53 -7.09 -3.27 -2.41
C ILE A 53 -5.86 -4.14 -2.14
N LEU A 54 -4.95 -3.66 -1.30
CA LEU A 54 -3.74 -4.40 -0.91
C LEU A 54 -4.09 -5.75 -0.26
N MET A 55 -5.05 -5.78 0.68
CA MET A 55 -5.51 -7.00 1.35
C MET A 55 -6.13 -7.97 0.36
N SER A 56 -7.00 -7.49 -0.53
CA SER A 56 -7.65 -8.31 -1.56
C SER A 56 -6.63 -8.89 -2.54
N HIS A 57 -5.63 -8.10 -2.94
CA HIS A 57 -4.62 -8.49 -3.92
C HIS A 57 -3.57 -9.45 -3.34
N THR A 58 -3.17 -9.25 -2.08
CA THR A 58 -2.07 -10.01 -1.45
C THR A 58 -2.57 -11.13 -0.53
N GLY A 59 -3.84 -11.13 -0.15
CA GLY A 59 -4.41 -12.03 0.86
C GLY A 59 -3.96 -11.74 2.29
N LYS A 60 -3.17 -10.68 2.51
CA LYS A 60 -2.70 -10.28 3.85
C LYS A 60 -3.83 -9.70 4.68
N THR A 61 -3.80 -9.98 5.98
CA THR A 61 -4.72 -9.36 6.94
C THR A 61 -4.22 -7.98 7.38
N GLU A 62 -5.10 -7.17 7.96
CA GLU A 62 -4.76 -5.86 8.50
C GLU A 62 -3.61 -5.95 9.53
N LYS A 63 -3.60 -7.00 10.36
CA LYS A 63 -2.51 -7.25 11.33
C LYS A 63 -1.16 -7.54 10.69
N GLU A 64 -1.13 -8.08 9.48
CA GLU A 64 0.10 -8.36 8.73
C GLU A 64 0.57 -7.17 7.90
N ILE A 65 -0.29 -6.16 7.72
CA ILE A 65 0.01 -4.93 6.97
C ILE A 65 0.59 -3.87 7.88
N PHE A 66 0.05 -3.75 9.10
CA PHE A 66 0.46 -2.76 10.08
C PHE A 66 1.43 -3.33 11.11
N ASP A 67 2.43 -2.55 11.49
CA ASP A 67 3.23 -2.86 12.66
C ASP A 67 2.39 -2.63 13.92
N SER A 68 2.17 -3.69 14.70
CA SER A 68 1.61 -3.59 16.04
C SER A 68 2.70 -3.09 16.99
N VAL A 69 2.81 -1.77 17.16
CA VAL A 69 3.64 -1.15 18.21
C VAL A 69 2.76 -0.65 19.35
#